data_AF-A0A9W9YKS9-F1
#
_entry.id   AF-A0A9W9YKS9-F1
#
_cell.length_a   1.000
_cell.length_b   1.000
_cell.length_c   1.000
_cell.angle_alpha   90.00
_cell.angle_beta   90.00
_cell.angle_gamma   90.00
#
_symmetry.space_group_name_H-M   'P 1'
#
loop_
_entity.id
_entity.type
_entity.pdbx_description
1 polymer ?
#
loop_
_entity_poly.entity_id
_entity_poly.type
_entity_poly.pdbx_seq_one_letter_code
_entity_poly.pdbx_strand_id
1 'polypeptide(L)'
;MEKCIQKSISGKTYEKHVIRPFFAVDNTRSLSDDGVQALQKRVMEVLKQEPYMGEEVPIRWFNFEKIVEALVAKKTYHMDLDQLLTVTRQVCRIDDKEELTAMLNFYHDLGVIVKHGHTVVLQAQWLIDLFKQLITVRPFDEVVSRERS
;
A
#
# COMPACT_ATOMS: atom_id res chain seq x y z
N MET A 1 -7.39 29.61 12.82
CA MET A 1 -7.70 28.20 12.49
C MET A 1 -6.57 27.26 12.90
N GLU A 2 -5.34 27.49 12.44
CA GLU A 2 -4.16 26.66 12.78
C GLU A 2 -3.95 26.45 14.30
N LYS A 3 -4.01 27.53 15.10
CA LYS A 3 -3.89 27.44 16.57
C LYS A 3 -4.94 26.52 17.22
N CYS A 4 -6.13 26.40 16.64
CA CYS A 4 -7.17 25.50 17.14
C CYS A 4 -6.85 24.04 16.82
N ILE A 5 -6.33 23.78 15.61
CA ILE A 5 -5.89 22.44 15.18
C ILE A 5 -4.70 21.98 16.03
N GLN A 6 -3.74 22.88 16.30
CA GLN A 6 -2.61 22.55 17.16
C GLN A 6 -3.05 22.17 18.57
N LYS A 7 -4.00 22.93 19.15
CA LYS A 7 -4.56 22.63 20.47
C LYS A 7 -5.34 21.30 20.50
N SER A 8 -6.05 20.95 19.44
CA SER A 8 -6.82 19.68 19.40
C SER A 8 -5.94 18.45 19.26
N ILE A 9 -4.75 18.60 18.70
CA ILE A 9 -3.75 17.52 18.52
C ILE A 9 -2.83 17.41 19.73
N SER A 10 -2.53 18.52 20.41
CA SER A 10 -1.56 18.54 21.52
C SER A 10 -1.96 17.60 22.66
N GLY A 11 -1.00 16.79 23.11
CA GLY A 11 -1.18 15.82 24.19
C GLY A 11 -1.92 14.54 23.79
N LYS A 12 -2.18 14.33 22.49
CA LYS A 12 -2.86 13.13 21.99
C LYS A 12 -1.84 12.08 21.57
N THR A 13 -2.21 10.80 21.67
CA THR A 13 -1.35 9.67 21.32
C THR A 13 -0.89 9.69 19.86
N TYR A 14 -1.69 10.28 18.98
CA TYR A 14 -1.38 10.44 17.56
C TYR A 14 -0.54 11.68 17.24
N GLU A 15 -0.26 12.57 18.20
CA GLU A 15 0.55 13.77 17.97
C GLU A 15 1.95 13.42 17.42
N LYS A 16 2.53 12.32 17.89
CA LYS A 16 3.83 11.79 17.42
C LYS A 16 3.85 11.42 15.93
N HIS A 17 2.69 11.21 15.32
CA HIS A 17 2.57 10.91 13.89
C HIS A 17 2.32 12.15 13.04
N VAL A 18 2.19 13.34 13.65
CA VAL A 18 1.92 14.58 12.91
C VAL A 18 3.22 15.26 12.53
N ILE A 19 3.51 15.25 11.24
CA ILE A 19 4.67 15.94 10.67
C ILE A 19 4.34 17.42 10.48
N ARG A 20 5.20 18.29 11.02
CA ARG A 20 5.10 19.76 10.88
C ARG A 20 5.88 20.26 9.65
N PRO A 21 5.57 21.46 9.12
CA PRO A 21 4.52 22.40 9.54
C PRO A 21 3.11 22.02 9.02
N PHE A 22 2.09 22.80 9.39
CA PHE A 22 0.76 22.70 8.77
C PHE A 22 0.72 23.46 7.44
N PHE A 23 -0.07 22.97 6.50
CA PHE A 23 -0.27 23.58 5.19
C PHE A 23 -1.76 23.89 5.00
N ALA A 24 -2.07 25.10 4.55
CA ALA A 24 -3.40 25.44 4.04
C ALA A 24 -3.38 25.17 2.54
N VAL A 25 -4.27 24.30 2.05
CA VAL A 25 -4.30 23.87 0.65
C VAL A 25 -5.67 24.11 0.03
N ASP A 26 -5.67 24.57 -1.22
CA ASP A 26 -6.88 24.66 -2.05
C ASP A 26 -6.78 23.69 -3.24
N ASN A 27 -7.41 22.53 -3.10
CA ASN A 27 -7.38 21.48 -4.12
C ASN A 27 -8.10 21.87 -5.43
N THR A 28 -8.92 22.93 -5.44
CA THR A 28 -9.56 23.40 -6.68
C THR A 28 -8.59 24.10 -7.62
N ARG A 29 -7.48 24.60 -7.07
CA ARG A 29 -6.44 25.37 -7.77
C ARG A 29 -5.22 24.52 -8.15
N SER A 30 -5.14 23.27 -7.67
CA SER A 30 -4.09 22.30 -8.02
C SER A 30 -2.68 22.92 -7.90
N LEU A 31 -1.82 22.75 -8.90
CA LEU A 31 -0.45 23.28 -8.93
C LEU A 31 -0.35 24.80 -8.91
N SER A 32 -1.44 25.55 -9.08
CA SER A 32 -1.44 27.02 -8.96
C SER A 32 -1.62 27.52 -7.52
N ASP A 33 -1.79 26.61 -6.56
CA ASP A 33 -1.84 26.91 -5.14
C ASP A 33 -0.46 26.71 -4.49
N ASP A 34 0.03 27.76 -3.82
CA ASP A 34 1.32 27.73 -3.13
C ASP A 34 1.33 26.69 -1.99
N GLY A 35 0.17 26.46 -1.37
CA GLY A 35 0.00 25.45 -0.32
C GLY A 35 0.19 24.03 -0.84
N VAL A 36 -0.40 23.70 -1.99
CA VAL A 36 -0.20 22.42 -2.66
C VAL A 36 1.27 22.21 -3.04
N GLN A 37 1.93 23.23 -3.61
CA GLN A 37 3.35 23.14 -3.95
C GLN A 37 4.23 22.95 -2.72
N ALA A 38 3.97 23.69 -1.63
CA ALA A 38 4.70 23.58 -0.38
C ALA A 38 4.50 22.19 0.26
N LEU A 39 3.28 21.65 0.24
CA LEU A 39 2.99 20.31 0.72
C LEU A 39 3.75 19.24 -0.10
N GLN A 40 3.72 19.33 -1.43
CA GLN A 40 4.46 18.41 -2.31
C GLN A 40 5.96 18.44 -2.01
N LYS A 41 6.54 19.64 -1.87
CA LYS A 41 7.95 19.79 -1.49
C LYS A 41 8.23 19.13 -0.14
N ARG A 42 7.36 19.33 0.85
CA ARG A 42 7.53 18.74 2.19
C ARG A 42 7.44 17.22 2.15
N VAL A 43 6.51 16.65 1.39
CA VAL A 43 6.42 15.19 1.19
C VAL A 43 7.73 14.65 0.62
N MET A 44 8.30 15.30 -0.40
CA MET A 44 9.58 14.90 -0.98
C MET A 44 10.75 15.01 0.01
N GLU A 45 10.77 16.05 0.86
CA GLU A 45 11.79 16.20 1.91
C GLU A 45 11.70 15.10 2.97
N VAL A 46 10.48 14.75 3.41
CA VAL A 46 10.24 13.68 4.38
C VAL A 46 10.65 12.34 3.78
N LEU A 47 10.20 12.05 2.56
CA LEU A 47 10.55 10.79 1.89
C LEU A 47 12.07 10.63 1.81
N LYS A 48 12.82 11.67 1.45
CA LYS A 48 14.30 11.62 1.39
C LYS A 48 15.00 11.34 2.73
N GLN A 49 14.31 11.49 3.85
CA GLN A 49 14.85 11.21 5.19
C GLN A 49 14.60 9.77 5.63
N GLU A 50 13.78 9.02 4.89
CA GLU A 50 13.48 7.64 5.24
C GLU A 50 14.74 6.76 5.12
N PRO A 51 14.98 5.82 6.07
CA PRO A 51 16.22 5.04 6.11
C PRO A 51 16.53 4.25 4.84
N TYR A 52 15.47 3.83 4.13
CA TYR A 52 15.57 3.02 2.92
C TYR A 52 15.82 3.84 1.65
N MET A 53 15.74 5.17 1.70
CA MET A 53 16.03 6.00 0.52
C MET A 53 17.53 5.98 0.19
N GLY A 54 17.84 5.47 -1.00
CA GLY A 54 19.22 5.32 -1.48
C GLY A 54 19.80 3.93 -1.24
N GLU A 55 19.04 3.00 -0.66
CA GLU A 55 19.42 1.59 -0.64
C GLU A 55 19.52 1.03 -2.06
N GLU A 56 20.61 0.30 -2.32
CA GLU A 56 20.80 -0.38 -3.59
C GLU A 56 19.99 -1.68 -3.60
N VAL A 57 19.07 -1.81 -4.55
CA VAL A 57 18.31 -3.03 -4.77
C VAL A 57 18.77 -3.74 -6.05
N PRO A 58 18.85 -5.08 -6.07
CA PRO A 58 19.25 -5.80 -7.28
C PRO A 58 18.32 -5.53 -8.45
N ILE A 59 18.88 -5.16 -9.61
CA ILE A 59 18.09 -4.84 -10.83
C ILE A 59 17.18 -6.01 -11.25
N ARG A 60 17.58 -7.26 -10.99
CA ARG A 60 16.76 -8.43 -11.31
C ARG A 60 15.45 -8.50 -10.53
N TRP A 61 15.32 -7.80 -9.40
CA TRP A 61 14.09 -7.74 -8.61
C TRP A 61 12.97 -7.05 -9.40
N PHE A 62 13.27 -6.08 -10.25
CA PHE A 62 12.28 -5.44 -11.13
C PHE A 62 11.61 -6.41 -12.12
N ASN A 63 12.19 -7.58 -12.38
CA ASN A 63 11.50 -8.61 -13.17
C ASN A 63 10.29 -9.19 -12.42
N PHE A 64 10.25 -9.09 -11.09
CA PHE A 64 9.13 -9.52 -10.27
C PHE A 64 7.87 -8.70 -10.56
N GLU A 65 7.99 -7.39 -10.77
CA GLU A 65 6.86 -6.53 -11.14
C GLU A 65 6.17 -7.03 -12.42
N LYS A 66 6.94 -7.42 -13.43
CA LYS A 66 6.42 -8.00 -14.68
C LYS A 66 5.66 -9.31 -14.45
N ILE A 67 6.10 -10.12 -13.49
CA ILE A 67 5.40 -11.35 -13.10
C ILE A 67 4.04 -10.99 -12.48
N VAL A 68 4.03 -10.07 -11.53
CA VAL A 68 2.82 -9.59 -10.86
C VAL A 68 1.84 -9.01 -11.88
N GLU A 69 2.30 -8.12 -12.76
CA GLU A 69 1.50 -7.53 -13.84
C GLU A 69 0.89 -8.60 -14.76
N ALA A 70 1.70 -9.58 -15.19
CA ALA A 70 1.23 -10.65 -16.06
C ALA A 70 0.20 -11.57 -15.38
N LEU A 71 0.33 -11.83 -14.08
CA LEU A 71 -0.63 -12.61 -13.30
C LEU A 71 -1.94 -11.84 -13.09
N VAL A 72 -1.85 -10.55 -12.75
CA VAL A 72 -3.02 -9.67 -12.58
C VAL A 72 -3.76 -9.51 -13.92
N ALA A 73 -3.05 -9.39 -15.04
CA ALA A 73 -3.66 -9.35 -16.38
C ALA A 73 -4.44 -10.63 -16.72
N LYS A 74 -4.02 -11.78 -16.18
CA LYS A 74 -4.74 -13.07 -16.27
C LYS A 74 -5.86 -13.21 -15.23
N LYS A 75 -6.17 -12.16 -14.48
CA LYS A 75 -7.15 -12.12 -13.38
C LYS A 75 -6.78 -13.04 -12.20
N THR A 76 -5.50 -13.30 -12.01
CA THR A 76 -4.97 -13.94 -10.80
C THR A 76 -4.59 -12.84 -9.81
N TYR A 77 -5.41 -12.65 -8.78
CA TYR A 77 -5.23 -11.56 -7.79
C TYR A 77 -4.62 -12.02 -6.47
N HIS A 78 -4.63 -13.32 -6.22
CA HIS A 78 -3.96 -13.96 -5.11
C HIS A 78 -3.46 -15.34 -5.55
N MET A 79 -2.44 -15.84 -4.88
CA MET A 79 -1.93 -17.18 -5.08
C MET A 79 -1.20 -17.69 -3.84
N ASP A 80 -0.86 -18.97 -3.86
CA ASP A 80 -0.03 -19.59 -2.83
C ASP A 80 1.43 -19.12 -2.93
N LEU A 81 2.09 -18.98 -1.79
CA LEU A 81 3.47 -18.51 -1.69
C LEU A 81 4.45 -19.46 -2.40
N ASP A 82 4.30 -20.77 -2.26
CA ASP A 82 5.21 -21.74 -2.91
C ASP A 82 5.07 -21.71 -4.43
N GLN A 83 3.84 -21.51 -4.92
CA GLN A 83 3.58 -21.29 -6.34
C GLN A 83 4.27 -20.02 -6.85
N LEU A 84 4.16 -18.91 -6.10
CA LEU A 84 4.81 -17.66 -6.47
C LEU A 84 6.32 -17.81 -6.50
N LEU A 85 6.91 -18.40 -5.46
CA LEU A 85 8.35 -18.66 -5.37
C LEU A 85 8.85 -19.46 -6.58
N THR A 86 8.08 -20.46 -7.02
CA THR A 86 8.43 -21.27 -8.20
C THR A 86 8.50 -20.43 -9.47
N VAL A 87 7.49 -19.60 -9.74
CA VAL A 87 7.46 -18.71 -10.91
C VAL A 87 8.57 -17.67 -10.84
N THR A 88 8.77 -17.09 -9.67
CA THR A 88 9.76 -16.04 -9.44
C THR A 88 11.19 -16.56 -9.61
N ARG A 89 11.53 -17.75 -9.12
CA ARG A 89 12.86 -18.35 -9.36
C ARG A 89 13.18 -18.47 -10.84
N GLN A 90 12.22 -18.94 -11.64
CA GLN A 90 12.41 -19.15 -13.08
C GLN A 90 12.62 -17.84 -13.85
N VAL A 91 11.85 -16.80 -13.53
CA VAL A 91 11.85 -15.54 -14.27
C VAL A 91 12.94 -14.57 -13.76
N CYS A 92 13.08 -14.44 -12.44
CA CYS A 92 14.06 -13.54 -11.84
C CYS A 92 15.48 -14.13 -11.79
N ARG A 93 15.65 -15.45 -12.03
CA ARG A 93 16.93 -16.17 -11.95
C ARG A 93 17.62 -15.94 -10.59
N ILE A 94 16.84 -16.16 -9.53
CA ILE A 94 17.28 -16.07 -8.14
C ILE A 94 17.21 -17.49 -7.56
N ASP A 95 18.36 -18.13 -7.40
CA ASP A 95 18.44 -19.47 -6.79
C ASP A 95 18.52 -19.40 -5.26
N ASP A 96 19.05 -18.30 -4.74
CA ASP A 96 19.21 -18.02 -3.32
C ASP A 96 17.85 -17.77 -2.64
N LYS A 97 17.55 -18.53 -1.58
CA LYS A 97 16.24 -18.48 -0.92
C LYS A 97 16.10 -17.23 -0.04
N GLU A 98 17.19 -16.81 0.57
CA GLU A 98 17.28 -15.65 1.43
C GLU A 98 17.03 -14.36 0.63
N GLU A 99 17.66 -14.22 -0.53
CA GLU A 99 17.43 -13.12 -1.46
C GLU A 99 15.98 -13.10 -1.97
N LEU A 100 15.44 -14.27 -2.35
CA LEU A 100 14.06 -14.37 -2.81
C LEU A 100 13.07 -13.92 -1.72
N THR A 101 13.36 -14.29 -0.47
CA THR A 101 12.57 -13.87 0.70
C THR A 101 12.72 -12.37 0.96
N ALA A 102 13.93 -11.83 0.85
CA ALA A 102 14.19 -10.40 1.01
C ALA A 102 13.44 -9.58 -0.06
N MET A 103 13.46 -10.02 -1.31
CA MET A 103 12.72 -9.37 -2.40
C MET A 103 11.21 -9.37 -2.15
N LEU A 104 10.64 -10.50 -1.72
CA LEU A 104 9.21 -10.56 -1.42
C LEU A 104 8.83 -9.68 -0.23
N ASN A 105 9.67 -9.60 0.80
CA ASN A 105 9.45 -8.70 1.93
C ASN A 105 9.54 -7.24 1.48
N PHE A 106 10.51 -6.88 0.64
CA PHE A 106 10.62 -5.54 0.05
C PHE A 106 9.34 -5.14 -0.69
N TYR A 107 8.82 -5.99 -1.58
CA TYR A 107 7.56 -5.70 -2.29
C TYR A 107 6.31 -5.75 -1.39
N HIS A 108 6.38 -6.47 -0.27
CA HIS A 108 5.34 -6.45 0.75
C HIS A 108 5.31 -5.12 1.50
N ASP A 109 6.46 -4.62 1.91
CA ASP A 109 6.61 -3.36 2.65
C ASP A 109 6.25 -2.15 1.77
N LEU A 110 6.52 -2.23 0.47
CA LEU A 110 6.04 -1.24 -0.52
C LEU A 110 4.53 -1.30 -0.79
N GLY A 111 3.84 -2.36 -0.35
CA GLY A 111 2.41 -2.57 -0.60
C GLY A 111 2.05 -2.98 -2.03
N VAL A 112 3.04 -3.36 -2.85
CA VAL A 112 2.81 -3.93 -4.19
C VAL A 112 2.11 -5.28 -4.07
N ILE A 113 2.58 -6.10 -3.12
CA ILE A 113 1.94 -7.36 -2.73
C ILE A 113 1.59 -7.34 -1.25
N VAL A 114 0.65 -8.19 -0.83
CA VAL A 114 0.37 -8.43 0.60
C VAL A 114 0.59 -9.91 0.89
N LYS A 115 1.61 -10.21 1.70
CA LYS A 115 1.94 -11.58 2.11
C LYS A 115 1.41 -11.83 3.52
N HIS A 116 0.60 -12.89 3.67
CA HIS A 116 0.12 -13.33 4.99
C HIS A 116 0.05 -14.85 5.05
N GLY A 117 0.84 -15.46 5.95
CA GLY A 117 1.00 -16.92 5.98
C GLY A 117 1.50 -17.45 4.64
N HIS A 118 0.76 -18.41 4.07
CA HIS A 118 1.06 -19.01 2.76
C HIS A 118 0.32 -18.30 1.60
N THR A 119 -0.46 -17.26 1.88
CA THR A 119 -1.21 -16.54 0.84
C THR A 119 -0.48 -15.25 0.46
N VAL A 120 -0.34 -15.01 -0.84
CA VAL A 120 0.14 -13.75 -1.38
C VAL A 120 -0.96 -13.12 -2.22
N VAL A 121 -1.36 -11.92 -1.86
CA VAL A 121 -2.21 -11.06 -2.68
C VAL A 121 -1.32 -10.24 -3.60
N LEU A 122 -1.58 -10.34 -4.90
CA LEU A 122 -0.79 -9.72 -5.97
C LEU A 122 -1.26 -8.30 -6.31
N GLN A 123 -2.45 -7.90 -5.82
CA GLN A 123 -3.00 -6.57 -6.01
C GLN A 123 -3.77 -6.12 -4.76
N ALA A 124 -3.21 -5.15 -4.02
CA ALA A 124 -3.83 -4.64 -2.79
C ALA A 124 -5.23 -4.06 -3.02
N GLN A 125 -5.45 -3.41 -4.17
CA GLN A 125 -6.76 -2.84 -4.52
C GLN A 125 -7.86 -3.91 -4.59
N TRP A 126 -7.56 -5.10 -5.13
CA TRP A 126 -8.51 -6.21 -5.17
C TRP A 126 -8.90 -6.68 -3.76
N LEU A 127 -7.94 -6.76 -2.83
CA LEU A 127 -8.21 -7.12 -1.43
C LEU A 127 -9.06 -6.06 -0.73
N ILE A 128 -8.76 -4.78 -0.98
CA ILE A 128 -9.56 -3.67 -0.45
C ILE A 128 -11.00 -3.76 -0.95
N ASP A 129 -11.20 -4.04 -2.24
CA ASP A 129 -12.53 -4.13 -2.84
C ASP A 129 -13.30 -5.35 -2.34
N LEU A 130 -12.61 -6.48 -2.11
CA LEU A 130 -13.18 -7.64 -1.42
C LEU A 130 -13.65 -7.27 0.00
N PHE A 131 -12.82 -6.57 0.79
CA PHE A 131 -13.22 -6.13 2.12
C PHE A 131 -14.38 -5.16 2.09
N LYS A 132 -14.38 -4.19 1.17
CA LYS A 132 -15.51 -3.27 0.97
C LYS A 132 -16.79 -4.03 0.69
N GLN A 133 -16.77 -5.04 -0.17
CA GLN A 133 -17.95 -5.87 -0.42
C GLN A 133 -18.39 -6.56 0.86
N LEU A 134 -17.49 -7.23 1.57
CA LEU A 134 -17.80 -7.99 2.78
C LEU A 134 -18.44 -7.12 3.87
N ILE A 135 -17.89 -5.93 4.13
CA ILE A 135 -18.39 -5.04 5.19
C ILE A 135 -19.63 -4.23 4.77
N THR A 136 -19.89 -4.11 3.46
CA THR A 136 -21.09 -3.43 2.95
C THR A 136 -22.23 -4.39 2.61
N VAL A 137 -22.02 -5.72 2.69
CA VAL A 137 -23.12 -6.70 2.67
C VAL A 137 -24.03 -6.40 3.86
N ARG A 138 -25.34 -6.20 3.59
CA ARG A 138 -26.31 -6.01 4.66
C ARG A 138 -26.33 -7.24 5.57
N PRO A 139 -26.50 -7.08 6.89
CA PRO A 139 -26.65 -8.21 7.79
C PRO A 139 -27.77 -9.13 7.29
N PHE A 140 -27.51 -10.43 7.27
CA PHE A 140 -28.47 -11.45 6.80
C PHE A 140 -29.84 -11.32 7.51
N ASP A 141 -29.84 -10.88 8.77
CA ASP A 141 -31.04 -10.68 9.58
C ASP A 141 -32.00 -9.61 9.01
N GLU A 142 -31.49 -8.60 8.32
CA GLU A 142 -32.31 -7.56 7.67
C GLU A 142 -32.92 -8.03 6.34
N VAL A 143 -32.29 -9.02 5.70
CA VAL A 143 -32.78 -9.60 4.44
C VAL A 143 -33.93 -10.59 4.73
N VAL A 144 -33.77 -11.45 5.74
CA VAL A 144 -34.79 -12.45 6.12
C VAL A 144 -36.06 -11.81 6.69
N SER A 145 -35.94 -10.71 7.44
CA SER A 145 -37.10 -9.98 7.97
C SER A 145 -37.93 -9.31 6.87
N ARG A 146 -37.31 -8.97 5.74
CA ARG A 146 -37.98 -8.36 4.59
C ARG A 146 -38.56 -9.37 3.59
N GLU A 147 -38.06 -10.61 3.57
CA GLU A 147 -38.62 -11.71 2.77
C GLU A 147 -39.78 -12.43 3.48
N ARG A 148 -39.95 -12.20 4.78
CA ARG A 148 -41.06 -12.73 5.60
C ARG A 148 -42.19 -11.72 5.84
N SER A 149 -42.10 -10.52 5.25
CA SER A 149 -43.11 -9.45 5.30
C SER A 149 -43.73 -9.26 3.92
#